data_AF-A0A1E5JWY9-F1
#
_entry.id   AF-A0A1E5JWY9-F1
#
_cell.length_a   1.000
_cell.length_b   1.000
_cell.length_c   1.000
_cell.angle_alpha   90.00
_cell.angle_beta   90.00
_cell.angle_gamma   90.00
#
_symmetry.space_group_name_H-M   'P 1'
#
loop_
_entity.id
_entity.type
_entity.pdbx_description
1 polymer ?
#
loop_
_entity_poly.entity_id
_entity_poly.type
_entity_poly.pdbx_seq_one_letter_code
_entity_poly.pdbx_strand_id
1 'polypeptide(L)'
;MKVKAITRFYDKKAKKYRGTKTEDVFEVSQERFDEINSTKYGKLVEEVKEDNFPKHTGGGYYELSNGEKVKGKQKAVDAEKELK
;
A
#
# COMPACT_ATOMS: atom_id res chain seq x y z
N MET A 1 5.62 -1.35 -8.88
CA MET A 1 4.51 -1.51 -7.93
C MET A 1 5.03 -1.42 -6.51
N LYS A 2 4.28 -0.81 -5.59
CA LYS A 2 4.64 -0.78 -4.17
C LYS A 2 4.08 -2.01 -3.47
N VAL A 3 4.90 -2.63 -2.64
CA VAL A 3 4.55 -3.84 -1.91
C VAL A 3 4.96 -3.71 -0.46
N LYS A 4 4.19 -4.30 0.45
CA LYS A 4 4.53 -4.45 1.86
C LYS A 4 4.95 -5.88 2.10
N ALA A 5 6.01 -6.05 2.88
CA ALA A 5 6.36 -7.38 3.37
C ALA A 5 5.40 -7.78 4.50
N ILE A 6 4.69 -8.90 4.33
CA ILE A 6 3.80 -9.46 5.36
C ILE A 6 4.62 -10.28 6.36
N THR A 7 5.57 -11.05 5.83
CA THR A 7 6.41 -11.95 6.62
C THR A 7 7.86 -11.53 6.50
N ARG A 8 8.66 -11.78 7.54
CA ARG A 8 10.09 -11.55 7.48
C ARG A 8 10.74 -12.48 6.44
N PHE A 9 11.42 -11.91 5.46
CA PHE A 9 12.21 -12.69 4.51
C PHE A 9 13.54 -11.99 4.21
N TYR A 10 14.53 -12.78 3.79
CA TYR A 10 15.81 -12.25 3.35
C TYR A 10 15.75 -11.97 1.84
N ASP A 11 15.80 -10.69 1.47
CA ASP A 11 15.86 -10.30 0.07
C ASP A 11 17.30 -10.43 -0.42
N LYS A 12 17.56 -11.44 -1.26
CA LYS A 12 18.89 -11.66 -1.87
C LYS A 12 19.34 -10.50 -2.76
N LYS A 13 18.40 -9.79 -3.40
CA LYS A 13 18.71 -8.69 -4.32
C LYS A 13 19.11 -7.43 -3.55
N ALA A 14 18.37 -7.13 -2.48
CA ALA A 14 18.66 -6.00 -1.60
C ALA A 14 19.66 -6.35 -0.46
N LYS A 15 20.08 -7.60 -0.35
CA LYS A 15 20.96 -8.17 0.70
C LYS A 15 20.53 -7.80 2.13
N LYS A 16 19.23 -7.68 2.38
CA LYS A 16 18.68 -7.25 3.67
C LYS A 16 17.40 -7.98 4.04
N TYR A 17 17.07 -7.97 5.32
CA TYR A 17 15.80 -8.49 5.81
C TYR A 17 14.68 -7.48 5.56
N ARG A 18 13.61 -7.96 4.92
CA ARG A 18 12.34 -7.27 4.68
C ARG A 18 11.29 -7.84 5.63
N GLY A 19 10.26 -7.06 5.97
CA GLY A 19 9.19 -7.49 6.89
C GLY A 19 9.59 -7.46 8.37
N THR A 20 10.62 -6.67 8.71
CA THR A 20 11.05 -6.45 10.12
C THR A 20 10.16 -5.41 10.81
N LYS A 21 9.58 -4.49 10.05
CA LYS A 21 8.58 -3.52 10.49
C LYS A 21 7.26 -3.86 9.82
N THR A 22 6.15 -3.65 10.53
CA THR A 22 4.77 -3.87 10.05
C THR A 22 4.45 -3.09 8.77
N GLU A 23 5.21 -2.04 8.48
CA GLU A 23 5.03 -1.13 7.33
C GLU A 23 6.28 -1.09 6.43
N ASP A 24 7.05 -2.19 6.33
CA ASP A 24 8.19 -2.23 5.40
C ASP A 24 7.69 -2.27 3.93
N VAL A 25 7.41 -1.08 3.40
CA VAL A 25 6.97 -0.86 2.02
C VAL A 25 8.20 -0.63 1.13
N PHE A 26 8.19 -1.25 -0.04
CA PHE A 26 9.25 -1.09 -1.02
C PHE A 26 8.72 -1.25 -2.44
N GLU A 27 9.45 -0.70 -3.40
CA GLU A 27 9.11 -0.80 -4.81
C GLU A 27 9.74 -2.03 -5.45
N VAL A 28 8.94 -2.76 -6.23
CA VAL A 28 9.36 -3.91 -7.03
C VAL A 28 8.69 -3.90 -8.40
N SER A 29 9.26 -4.65 -9.35
CA SER A 29 8.62 -4.98 -10.62
C SER A 29 7.58 -6.10 -10.45
N GLN A 30 6.63 -6.21 -11.38
CA GLN A 30 5.61 -7.27 -11.38
C GLN A 30 6.23 -8.67 -11.32
N GLU A 31 7.21 -8.95 -12.17
CA GLU A 31 7.91 -10.24 -12.22
C GLU A 31 8.55 -10.61 -10.88
N ARG A 32 9.09 -9.61 -10.16
CA ARG A 32 9.72 -9.81 -8.86
C ARG A 32 8.69 -10.07 -7.77
N PHE A 33 7.52 -9.43 -7.85
CA PHE A 33 6.42 -9.68 -6.92
C PHE A 33 5.94 -11.13 -7.01
N ASP A 34 5.73 -11.63 -8.23
CA ASP A 34 5.35 -13.01 -8.48
C ASP A 34 6.47 -13.98 -8.05
N GLU A 35 7.74 -13.67 -8.31
CA GLU A 35 8.87 -14.49 -7.85
C GLU A 35 8.90 -14.64 -6.31
N ILE A 36 8.71 -13.54 -5.59
CA ILE A 36 8.72 -13.54 -4.12
C ILE A 36 7.52 -14.35 -3.57
N ASN A 37 6.34 -14.23 -4.18
CA ASN A 37 5.13 -14.92 -3.72
C ASN A 37 4.98 -16.36 -4.22
N SER A 38 5.72 -16.76 -5.25
CA SER A 38 5.75 -18.14 -5.78
C SER A 38 6.59 -19.09 -4.91
N THR A 39 7.21 -18.58 -3.84
CA THR A 39 7.99 -19.41 -2.92
C THR A 39 7.11 -20.37 -2.13
N LYS A 40 7.68 -21.49 -1.65
CA LYS A 40 6.98 -22.47 -0.81
C LYS A 40 6.37 -21.91 0.49
N TYR A 41 6.73 -20.68 0.85
CA TYR A 41 6.26 -19.99 2.04
C TYR A 41 4.95 -19.23 1.80
N GLY A 42 4.41 -19.25 0.58
CA GLY A 42 3.19 -18.55 0.20
C GLY A 42 3.42 -17.06 -0.02
N LYS A 43 2.41 -16.25 0.30
CA LYS A 43 2.44 -14.79 0.10
C LYS A 43 3.36 -14.12 1.12
N LEU A 44 4.58 -13.80 0.70
CA LEU A 44 5.56 -13.07 1.50
C LEU A 44 5.35 -11.55 1.42
N VAL A 45 4.84 -11.07 0.28
CA VAL A 45 4.64 -9.65 0.00
C VAL A 45 3.24 -9.42 -0.55
N GLU A 46 2.64 -8.30 -0.18
CA GLU A 46 1.32 -7.88 -0.66
C GLU A 46 1.45 -6.54 -1.35
N GLU A 47 0.69 -6.33 -2.42
CA GLU A 47 0.62 -5.03 -3.09
C GLU A 47 0.07 -4.00 -2.10
N VAL A 48 0.87 -2.96 -1.84
CA VAL A 48 0.35 -1.76 -1.22
C VAL A 48 -0.33 -1.01 -2.33
N LYS A 49 -1.64 -1.24 -2.43
CA LYS A 49 -2.49 -0.22 -3.02
C LYS A 49 -2.31 0.98 -2.10
N GLU A 50 -1.53 1.94 -2.57
CA GLU A 50 -1.72 3.31 -2.11
C GLU A 50 -3.16 3.62 -2.50
N ASP A 51 -4.04 3.36 -1.56
CA ASP A 51 -5.39 3.89 -1.58
C ASP A 51 -5.19 5.40 -1.78
N ASN A 52 -5.34 5.84 -3.02
CA ASN A 52 -5.35 7.25 -3.37
C ASN A 52 -6.65 7.80 -2.81
N PHE A 53 -6.65 7.97 -1.49
CA PHE A 53 -7.62 8.80 -0.84
C PHE A 53 -7.31 10.25 -1.25
N PRO A 54 -8.33 11.06 -1.55
CA PRO A 54 -9.75 10.78 -1.33
C PRO A 54 -10.38 9.85 -2.40
N LYS A 55 -11.00 8.74 -1.99
CA LYS A 55 -11.68 7.78 -2.88
C LYS A 55 -13.11 8.23 -3.19
N HIS A 56 -13.45 8.40 -4.45
CA HIS A 56 -14.82 8.77 -4.83
C HIS A 56 -15.79 7.59 -4.60
N THR A 57 -16.76 7.78 -3.69
CA THR A 57 -17.76 6.75 -3.32
C THR A 57 -19.10 6.90 -4.04
N GLY A 58 -19.27 7.96 -4.85
CA GLY A 58 -20.50 8.27 -5.58
C GLY A 58 -21.28 9.46 -4.98
N GLY A 59 -22.16 10.08 -5.76
CA GLY A 59 -22.97 11.21 -5.28
C GLY A 59 -22.18 12.47 -4.90
N GLY A 60 -20.93 12.59 -5.35
CA GLY A 60 -20.01 13.66 -4.97
C GLY A 60 -19.36 13.48 -3.59
N TYR A 61 -19.47 12.29 -2.99
CA TYR A 61 -18.79 11.93 -1.74
C TYR A 61 -17.44 11.27 -2.01
N TYR A 62 -16.53 11.53 -1.07
CA TYR A 62 -15.16 11.05 -1.10
C TYR A 62 -14.80 10.49 0.28
N GLU A 63 -14.24 9.29 0.32
CA GLU A 63 -13.71 8.67 1.54
C GLU A 63 -12.23 9.07 1.72
N LEU A 64 -11.83 9.43 2.94
CA LEU A 64 -10.48 9.84 3.32
C LEU A 64 -9.67 8.67 3.91
N SER A 65 -8.36 8.85 4.13
CA SER A 65 -7.48 7.83 4.75
C SER A 65 -7.91 7.43 6.17
N ASN A 66 -8.67 8.28 6.87
CA ASN A 66 -9.21 8.00 8.20
C ASN A 66 -10.59 7.30 8.20
N GLY A 67 -11.17 7.05 7.02
CA GLY A 67 -12.50 6.46 6.86
C GLY A 67 -13.68 7.45 6.89
N GLU A 68 -13.43 8.75 7.07
CA GLU A 68 -14.48 9.77 6.96
C GLU A 68 -14.92 10.01 5.51
N LYS A 69 -16.18 10.42 5.33
CA LYS A 69 -16.74 10.74 4.02
C LYS A 69 -17.05 12.22 3.91
N VAL A 70 -16.34 12.89 3.00
CA VAL A 70 -16.48 14.32 2.74
C VAL A 70 -17.18 14.55 1.40
N LYS A 71 -18.14 15.48 1.38
CA LYS A 71 -18.82 15.90 0.14
C LYS A 71 -18.00 16.98 -0.57
N GLY A 72 -17.65 16.73 -1.82
CA GLY A 72 -16.92 17.65 -2.69
C GLY A 72 -15.43 17.34 -2.79
N LYS A 73 -14.93 17.28 -4.02
CA LYS A 73 -13.55 16.90 -4.35
C LYS A 73 -12.52 17.78 -3.65
N GLN A 74 -12.73 19.10 -3.67
CA GLN A 74 -11.79 20.07 -3.10
C GLN A 74 -11.63 19.87 -1.59
N LYS A 75 -12.75 19.74 -0.87
CA LYS A 75 -12.76 19.53 0.58
C LYS A 75 -12.12 18.21 0.97
N ALA A 76 -12.36 17.16 0.18
CA ALA A 76 -11.77 15.87 0.44
C ALA A 76 -10.24 15.89 0.26
N VAL A 77 -9.73 16.59 -0.76
CA VAL A 77 -8.28 16.74 -0.96
C VAL A 77 -7.63 17.54 0.16
N ASP A 78 -8.28 18.60 0.63
CA ASP A 78 -7.78 19.42 1.73
C ASP A 78 -7.74 18.63 3.06
N ALA A 79 -8.85 17.96 3.39
CA ALA A 79 -8.93 17.10 4.57
C ALA A 79 -7.95 15.93 4.51
N GLU A 80 -7.72 15.33 3.33
CA GLU A 80 -6.68 14.31 3.15
C GLU A 80 -5.29 14.85 3.44
N LYS A 81 -5.03 16.08 3.02
CA LYS A 81 -3.74 16.73 3.21
C LYS A 81 -3.48 17.09 4.66
N GLU A 82 -4.53 17.39 5.44
CA GLU A 82 -4.45 17.58 6.89
C GLU A 82 -4.20 16.27 7.66
N LEU A 83 -4.56 15.12 7.06
CA LEU A 83 -4.36 13.79 7.65
C LEU A 83 -3.02 13.13 7.29
N LYS A 84 -2.24 13.73 6.37
CA LYS A 84 -0.90 13.27 5.96
C LYS A 84 0.21 14.00 6.70
#